data_AF-A0A430LEB9-F1
#
_entry.id   AF-A0A430LEB9-F1
#
_cell.length_a   1.000
_cell.length_b   1.000
_cell.length_c   1.000
_cell.angle_alpha   90.00
_cell.angle_beta   90.00
_cell.angle_gamma   90.00
#
_symmetry.space_group_name_H-M   'P 1'
#
loop_
_entity.id
_entity.type
_entity.pdbx_description
1 polymer ?
#
loop_
_entity_poly.entity_id
_entity_poly.type
_entity_poly.pdbx_seq_one_letter_code
_entity_poly.pdbx_strand_id
1 'polypeptide(L)'
;MVKIMYDKPSFGSLFNSHQRVKPKTFSSPSIQLPAPEEVPFLDFEVTSLHRLVLGTLHAKFCIVDRKIAAIMSNNVEDNDNMEMMTHLEGPVVDSIYDIALITWNNRLLELVASREGAVDKGNSSATKPDLQGFDVVDHGYGRHENQIVSQDRACPGLPEHTPEDPHYDDDIAGEITRMQSCYSNKPDETRLQATNQQLNLAVLHSIQPTGPNIEDGEEMTPYIETSTADPVPIALVCRPPYGPINSKSLHVPQNEAWLSLIRNAKRDIFIQTPDLNAAPLMAALADALKRGVEVTYY
;
A
#
# COMPACT_ATOMS: atom_id res chain seq x y z
N MET A 1 -12.39 -16.73 4.05
CA MET A 1 -13.30 -15.65 3.61
C MET A 1 -12.48 -14.43 3.21
N VAL A 2 -12.76 -13.88 2.03
CA VAL A 2 -12.11 -12.69 1.46
C VAL A 2 -13.15 -11.58 1.30
N LYS A 3 -12.82 -10.36 1.70
CA LYS A 3 -13.69 -9.19 1.54
C LYS A 3 -12.99 -8.16 0.66
N ILE A 4 -13.65 -7.72 -0.41
CA ILE A 4 -13.09 -6.78 -1.38
C ILE A 4 -14.00 -5.58 -1.50
N MET A 5 -13.40 -4.39 -1.39
CA MET A 5 -14.03 -3.14 -1.76
C MET A 5 -13.25 -2.49 -2.90
N TYR A 6 -13.96 -2.02 -3.92
CA TYR A 6 -13.38 -1.25 -5.01
C TYR A 6 -14.26 -0.04 -5.37
N ASP A 7 -13.74 0.86 -6.20
CA ASP A 7 -14.49 2.00 -6.71
C ASP A 7 -14.92 1.76 -8.16
N LYS A 8 -16.23 1.59 -8.38
CA LYS A 8 -16.78 1.65 -9.73
C LYS A 8 -18.21 2.16 -9.75
N PRO A 9 -18.53 3.11 -10.65
CA PRO A 9 -19.91 3.57 -10.81
C PRO A 9 -20.83 2.45 -11.26
N SER A 10 -22.04 2.45 -10.70
CA SER A 10 -23.17 1.64 -11.16
C SER A 10 -24.44 2.48 -11.16
N PHE A 11 -25.50 2.04 -11.84
CA PHE A 11 -26.81 2.69 -11.75
C PHE A 11 -27.33 2.78 -10.29
N GLY A 12 -26.97 1.82 -9.44
CA GLY A 12 -27.32 1.81 -8.02
C GLY A 12 -26.63 2.93 -7.20
N SER A 13 -25.49 3.44 -7.68
CA SER A 13 -24.72 4.50 -7.02
C SER A 13 -25.48 5.83 -6.91
N LEU A 14 -26.56 6.01 -7.69
CA LEU A 14 -27.49 7.14 -7.55
C LEU A 14 -28.28 7.13 -6.24
N PHE A 15 -28.52 5.95 -5.68
CA PHE A 15 -29.39 5.78 -4.50
C PHE A 15 -28.60 5.41 -3.24
N ASN A 16 -27.54 4.63 -3.39
CA ASN A 16 -26.65 4.26 -2.29
C ASN A 16 -25.22 4.13 -2.83
N SER A 17 -24.26 4.78 -2.17
CA SER A 17 -22.86 4.74 -2.60
C SER A 17 -22.19 3.38 -2.38
N HIS A 18 -22.73 2.54 -1.47
CA HIS A 18 -22.21 1.20 -1.18
C HIS A 18 -23.11 0.13 -1.78
N GLN A 19 -22.63 -0.53 -2.83
CA GLN A 19 -23.39 -1.54 -3.56
C GLN A 19 -22.73 -2.90 -3.40
N ARG A 20 -23.45 -3.86 -2.83
CA ARG A 20 -23.01 -5.26 -2.87
C ARG A 20 -23.00 -5.75 -4.31
N VAL A 21 -21.93 -6.42 -4.69
CA VAL A 21 -21.69 -6.86 -6.07
C VAL A 21 -21.90 -8.36 -6.15
N LYS A 22 -22.71 -8.79 -7.12
CA LYS A 22 -22.98 -10.21 -7.36
C LYS A 22 -21.83 -10.85 -8.16
N PRO A 23 -21.61 -12.18 -8.02
CA PRO A 23 -20.58 -12.91 -8.75
C PRO A 23 -20.48 -12.57 -10.24
N LYS A 24 -21.58 -12.69 -10.97
CA LYS A 24 -21.64 -12.37 -12.41
C LYS A 24 -21.15 -10.95 -12.77
N THR A 25 -21.26 -9.99 -11.85
CA THR A 25 -20.82 -8.61 -12.09
C THR A 25 -19.33 -8.44 -11.81
N PHE A 26 -18.82 -8.99 -10.71
CA PHE A 26 -17.40 -8.89 -10.39
C PHE A 26 -16.51 -9.80 -11.23
N SER A 27 -17.04 -10.90 -11.77
CA SER A 27 -16.33 -11.74 -12.75
C SER A 27 -16.47 -11.27 -14.19
N SER A 28 -17.06 -10.09 -14.41
CA SER A 28 -17.13 -9.52 -15.76
C SER A 28 -15.74 -9.12 -16.26
N PRO A 29 -15.53 -9.04 -17.60
CA PRO A 29 -14.26 -8.58 -18.19
C PRO A 29 -13.82 -7.17 -17.74
N SER A 30 -14.72 -6.42 -17.11
CA SER A 30 -14.47 -5.06 -16.65
C SER A 30 -14.01 -4.95 -15.20
N ILE A 31 -14.10 -6.03 -14.41
CA ILE A 31 -13.66 -6.11 -13.01
C ILE A 31 -12.65 -7.24 -12.82
N GLN A 32 -12.86 -8.37 -13.50
CA GLN A 32 -11.91 -9.48 -13.59
C GLN A 32 -11.53 -10.11 -12.24
N LEU A 33 -12.42 -10.02 -11.23
CA LEU A 33 -12.28 -10.83 -10.03
C LEU A 33 -12.70 -12.28 -10.34
N PRO A 34 -12.04 -13.29 -9.78
CA PRO A 34 -12.33 -14.69 -10.09
C PRO A 34 -13.77 -15.05 -9.72
N ALA A 35 -14.42 -15.81 -10.59
CA ALA A 35 -15.74 -16.38 -10.31
C ALA A 35 -15.62 -17.42 -9.16
N PRO A 36 -16.67 -17.59 -8.33
CA PRO A 36 -16.63 -18.54 -7.22
C PRO A 36 -16.21 -19.97 -7.61
N GLU A 37 -16.51 -20.38 -8.84
CA GLU A 37 -16.17 -21.70 -9.37
C GLU A 37 -14.67 -21.86 -9.67
N GLU A 38 -13.96 -20.76 -9.91
CA GLU A 38 -12.50 -20.73 -10.16
C GLU A 38 -11.70 -20.82 -8.85
N VAL A 39 -12.32 -20.43 -7.73
CA VAL A 39 -11.72 -20.36 -6.40
C VAL A 39 -12.66 -21.00 -5.36
N PRO A 40 -12.96 -22.30 -5.48
CA PRO A 40 -14.04 -22.96 -4.73
C PRO A 40 -13.80 -23.05 -3.22
N PHE A 41 -12.59 -22.73 -2.75
CA PHE A 41 -12.21 -22.74 -1.34
C PHE A 41 -12.18 -21.33 -0.72
N LEU A 42 -12.59 -20.30 -1.47
CA LEU A 42 -12.64 -18.92 -1.02
C LEU A 42 -14.06 -18.37 -1.11
N ASP A 43 -14.60 -17.96 0.05
CA ASP A 43 -15.84 -17.18 0.08
C ASP A 43 -15.55 -15.70 -0.13
N PHE A 44 -16.13 -15.11 -1.18
CA PHE A 44 -16.00 -13.68 -1.50
C PHE A 44 -17.21 -12.86 -1.04
N GLU A 45 -16.96 -11.77 -0.34
CA GLU A 45 -17.91 -10.67 -0.16
C GLU A 45 -17.36 -9.42 -0.88
N VAL A 46 -18.08 -8.93 -1.89
CA VAL A 46 -17.61 -7.82 -2.73
C VAL A 46 -18.57 -6.64 -2.66
N THR A 47 -18.04 -5.45 -2.40
CA THR A 47 -18.79 -4.18 -2.38
C THR A 47 -18.12 -3.15 -3.28
N SER A 48 -18.89 -2.45 -4.10
CA SER A 48 -18.43 -1.22 -4.75
C SER A 48 -18.78 -0.02 -3.87
N LEU A 49 -17.81 0.85 -3.60
CA LEU A 49 -18.01 2.17 -3.01
C LEU A 49 -17.74 3.23 -4.06
N HIS A 50 -18.79 3.83 -4.60
CA HIS A 50 -18.68 4.93 -5.55
C HIS A 50 -19.64 6.06 -5.18
N ARG A 51 -19.13 7.29 -5.11
CA ARG A 51 -19.95 8.47 -4.89
C ARG A 51 -19.91 9.37 -6.10
N LEU A 52 -21.07 9.52 -6.73
CA LEU A 52 -21.19 10.33 -7.94
C LEU A 52 -20.73 11.76 -7.68
N VAL A 53 -19.92 12.24 -8.62
CA VAL A 53 -19.26 13.54 -8.65
C VAL A 53 -18.15 13.70 -7.59
N LEU A 54 -16.90 13.47 -8.02
CA LEU A 54 -15.65 13.72 -7.30
C LEU A 54 -15.47 12.98 -5.95
N GLY A 55 -16.31 11.98 -5.65
CA GLY A 55 -16.15 11.13 -4.48
C GLY A 55 -15.61 9.76 -4.85
N THR A 56 -14.29 9.58 -4.77
CA THR A 56 -13.63 8.31 -5.03
C THR A 56 -13.13 7.64 -3.76
N LEU A 57 -13.08 6.30 -3.74
CA LEU A 57 -12.39 5.55 -2.68
C LEU A 57 -10.88 5.66 -2.91
N HIS A 58 -10.21 6.46 -2.06
CA HIS A 58 -8.77 6.69 -2.20
C HIS A 58 -7.91 5.91 -1.20
N ALA A 59 -8.51 5.17 -0.27
CA ALA A 59 -7.78 4.33 0.67
C ALA A 59 -7.36 3.03 -0.04
N LYS A 60 -6.09 2.65 0.07
CA LYS A 60 -5.59 1.34 -0.37
C LYS A 60 -4.90 0.66 0.82
N PHE A 61 -5.47 -0.45 1.24
CA PHE A 61 -4.88 -1.30 2.25
C PHE A 61 -5.41 -2.72 2.13
N CYS A 62 -4.62 -3.68 2.62
CA CYS A 62 -5.00 -5.07 2.76
C CYS A 62 -4.80 -5.48 4.22
N ILE A 63 -5.71 -6.31 4.75
CA ILE A 63 -5.58 -6.88 6.09
C ILE A 63 -5.66 -8.39 5.95
N VAL A 64 -4.64 -9.09 6.43
CA VAL A 64 -4.55 -10.56 6.40
C VAL A 64 -4.67 -11.08 7.83
N ASP A 65 -5.66 -11.94 8.05
CA ASP A 65 -5.91 -12.64 9.32
C ASP A 65 -6.02 -11.75 10.58
N ARG A 66 -6.25 -10.44 10.40
CA ARG A 66 -6.12 -9.42 11.45
C ARG A 66 -4.75 -9.43 12.14
N LYS A 67 -3.74 -10.00 11.48
CA LYS A 67 -2.35 -10.08 11.96
C LYS A 67 -1.45 -9.05 11.29
N ILE A 68 -1.64 -8.91 10.00
CA ILE A 68 -0.85 -8.06 9.12
C ILE A 68 -1.79 -7.04 8.47
N ALA A 69 -1.33 -5.79 8.36
CA ALA A 69 -1.90 -4.82 7.46
C ALA A 69 -0.82 -4.27 6.52
N ALA A 70 -1.13 -4.24 5.22
CA ALA A 70 -0.35 -3.50 4.24
C ALA A 70 -1.10 -2.21 3.90
N ILE A 71 -0.49 -1.05 4.13
CA ILE A 71 -1.00 0.25 3.66
C ILE A 71 -0.14 0.67 2.49
N MET A 72 -0.75 1.07 1.38
CA MET A 72 -0.04 1.21 0.12
C MET A 72 -0.47 2.46 -0.65
N SER A 73 0.45 3.01 -1.44
CA SER A 73 0.15 4.12 -2.36
C SER A 73 -0.32 3.63 -3.72
N ASN A 74 0.14 2.45 -4.16
CA ASN A 74 -0.26 1.85 -5.44
C ASN A 74 -1.73 1.41 -5.44
N ASN A 75 -2.38 1.58 -6.59
CA ASN A 75 -3.62 0.85 -6.87
C ASN A 75 -3.28 -0.59 -7.26
N VAL A 76 -4.28 -1.47 -7.24
CA VAL A 76 -4.20 -2.76 -7.92
C VAL A 76 -4.45 -2.50 -9.42
N GLU A 77 -3.37 -2.21 -10.15
CA GLU A 77 -3.38 -1.89 -11.58
C GLU A 77 -2.15 -2.46 -12.27
N ASP A 78 -2.23 -2.60 -13.60
CA ASP A 78 -1.16 -3.09 -14.46
C ASP A 78 -0.32 -1.89 -14.91
N ASN A 79 0.48 -1.34 -14.01
CA ASN A 79 1.34 -0.18 -14.28
C ASN A 79 2.54 -0.14 -13.33
N ASP A 80 3.72 0.12 -13.89
CA ASP A 80 5.00 0.14 -13.18
C ASP A 80 5.30 1.54 -12.63
N ASN A 81 4.64 1.92 -11.55
CA ASN A 81 4.91 3.17 -10.84
C ASN A 81 5.92 2.97 -9.70
N MET A 82 6.73 3.99 -9.44
CA MET A 82 7.50 4.08 -8.20
C MET A 82 6.55 4.42 -7.05
N GLU A 83 6.31 3.45 -6.17
CA GLU A 83 5.30 3.53 -5.11
C GLU A 83 5.88 3.05 -3.78
N MET A 84 5.15 3.26 -2.69
CA MET A 84 5.53 2.83 -1.34
C MET A 84 4.43 1.97 -0.72
N MET A 85 4.84 0.94 -0.01
CA MET A 85 3.99 0.13 0.85
C MET A 85 4.60 0.07 2.25
N THR A 86 3.75 0.19 3.27
CA THR A 86 4.11 0.01 4.67
C THR A 86 3.45 -1.24 5.20
N HIS A 87 4.29 -2.22 5.59
CA HIS A 87 3.87 -3.40 6.33
C HIS A 87 3.75 -3.05 7.82
N LEU A 88 2.58 -3.29 8.39
CA LEU A 88 2.25 -3.02 9.79
C LEU A 88 1.76 -4.28 10.49
N GLU A 89 2.29 -4.50 11.69
CA GLU A 89 1.89 -5.58 12.60
C GLU A 89 1.58 -5.05 14.00
N GLY A 90 0.96 -5.91 14.82
CA GLY A 90 0.60 -5.58 16.21
C GLY A 90 -0.74 -4.84 16.34
N PRO A 91 -0.97 -4.12 17.47
CA PRO A 91 -2.29 -3.55 17.81
C PRO A 91 -2.86 -2.58 16.77
N VAL A 92 -2.01 -1.94 15.97
CA VAL A 92 -2.46 -0.99 14.92
C VAL A 92 -3.32 -1.68 13.86
N VAL A 93 -3.13 -2.98 13.63
CA VAL A 93 -3.91 -3.75 12.64
C VAL A 93 -5.40 -3.78 12.99
N ASP A 94 -5.74 -3.85 14.28
CA ASP A 94 -7.14 -3.77 14.71
C ASP A 94 -7.72 -2.37 14.47
N SER A 95 -6.92 -1.30 14.65
CA SER A 95 -7.37 0.06 14.31
C SER A 95 -7.62 0.23 12.81
N ILE A 96 -6.78 -0.39 11.96
CA ILE A 96 -6.97 -0.38 10.50
C ILE A 96 -8.20 -1.23 10.13
N TYR A 97 -8.45 -2.32 10.83
CA TYR A 97 -9.66 -3.12 10.68
C TYR A 97 -10.93 -2.32 11.04
N ASP A 98 -10.89 -1.51 12.09
CA ASP A 98 -12.00 -0.61 12.44
C ASP A 98 -12.26 0.42 11.32
N ILE A 99 -11.22 0.98 10.70
CA ILE A 99 -11.38 1.80 9.48
C ILE A 99 -12.06 0.98 8.38
N ALA A 100 -11.64 -0.26 8.16
CA ALA A 100 -12.20 -1.12 7.13
C ALA A 100 -13.70 -1.32 7.34
N LEU A 101 -14.14 -1.56 8.58
CA LEU A 101 -15.55 -1.68 8.94
C LEU A 101 -16.33 -0.36 8.74
N ILE A 102 -15.75 0.76 9.18
CA ILE A 102 -16.35 2.10 9.01
C ILE A 102 -16.51 2.43 7.52
N THR A 103 -15.49 2.11 6.71
CA THR A 103 -15.50 2.33 5.27
C THR A 103 -16.44 1.36 4.58
N TRP A 104 -16.56 0.12 5.06
CA TRP A 104 -17.47 -0.88 4.53
C TRP A 104 -18.94 -0.45 4.64
N ASN A 105 -19.31 0.14 5.79
CA ASN A 105 -20.59 0.81 6.06
C ASN A 105 -21.86 -0.02 5.76
N ASN A 106 -21.71 -1.32 5.53
CA ASN A 106 -22.77 -2.29 5.33
C ASN A 106 -22.67 -3.37 6.42
N ARG A 107 -23.77 -4.04 6.74
CA ARG A 107 -23.69 -5.25 7.56
C ARG A 107 -22.80 -6.28 6.84
N LEU A 108 -21.82 -6.85 7.52
CA LEU A 108 -21.04 -7.97 6.99
C LEU A 108 -21.93 -9.22 6.89
N LEU A 109 -21.76 -10.01 5.84
CA LEU A 109 -22.43 -11.31 5.73
C LEU A 109 -21.96 -12.26 6.84
N GLU A 110 -20.66 -12.28 7.08
CA GLU A 110 -20.01 -13.00 8.17
C GLU A 110 -18.92 -12.13 8.81
N LEU A 111 -18.80 -12.21 10.13
CA LEU A 111 -17.78 -11.53 10.91
C LEU A 111 -16.51 -12.36 10.95
N VAL A 112 -15.35 -11.72 10.80
CA VAL A 112 -14.07 -12.34 11.12
C VAL A 112 -13.94 -12.32 12.65
N ALA A 113 -13.62 -13.46 13.25
CA ALA A 113 -13.46 -13.56 14.70
C ALA A 113 -12.46 -12.50 15.22
N SER A 114 -12.76 -11.94 16.38
CA SER A 114 -11.83 -11.04 17.08
C SER A 114 -10.63 -11.85 17.58
N ARG A 115 -9.44 -11.24 17.58
CA ARG A 115 -8.28 -11.81 18.28
C ARG A 115 -8.59 -11.81 19.78
N GLU A 116 -8.34 -12.94 20.45
CA GLU A 116 -8.35 -12.95 21.92
C GLU A 116 -7.33 -11.92 22.43
N GLY A 117 -7.78 -10.97 23.25
CA GLY A 117 -6.91 -9.91 23.79
C GLY A 117 -6.91 -8.57 23.04
N ALA A 118 -7.85 -8.35 22.10
CA ALA A 118 -8.07 -7.03 21.50
C ALA A 118 -8.09 -5.93 22.58
N VAL A 119 -7.25 -4.91 22.39
CA VAL A 119 -6.88 -3.94 23.43
C VAL A 119 -8.06 -3.03 23.78
N ASP A 120 -8.94 -3.48 24.67
CA ASP A 120 -10.01 -2.68 25.28
C ASP A 120 -9.46 -1.75 26.40
N LYS A 121 -8.24 -1.24 26.20
CA LYS A 121 -7.61 -0.27 27.10
C LYS A 121 -7.35 1.03 26.34
N GLY A 122 -8.43 1.72 26.01
CA GLY A 122 -8.44 3.01 25.32
C GLY A 122 -7.80 4.18 26.09
N ASN A 123 -6.75 3.96 26.88
CA ASN A 123 -5.96 4.99 27.59
C ASN A 123 -4.59 4.51 28.12
N SER A 124 -4.13 3.30 27.80
CA SER A 124 -2.85 2.80 28.33
C SER A 124 -1.78 2.85 27.24
N SER A 125 -0.76 3.69 27.44
CA SER A 125 0.49 3.58 26.68
C SER A 125 0.99 2.14 26.84
N ALA A 126 0.90 1.33 25.79
CA ALA A 126 1.40 -0.04 25.81
C ALA A 126 2.88 0.01 26.20
N THR A 127 3.24 -0.63 27.30
CA THR A 127 4.63 -0.70 27.74
C THR A 127 5.35 -1.81 26.95
N LYS A 128 6.67 -1.74 26.76
CA LYS A 128 7.43 -2.82 26.07
C LYS A 128 7.10 -4.25 26.56
N PRO A 129 6.79 -4.50 27.86
CA PRO A 129 6.33 -5.81 28.33
C PRO A 129 4.94 -6.23 27.81
N ASP A 130 4.01 -5.30 27.56
CA ASP A 130 2.69 -5.60 26.99
C ASP A 130 2.82 -6.08 25.53
N LEU A 131 3.90 -5.70 24.84
CA LEU A 131 4.17 -6.08 23.46
C LEU A 131 4.72 -7.51 23.30
N GLN A 132 5.20 -8.15 24.38
CA GLN A 132 5.71 -9.54 24.35
C GLN A 132 4.61 -10.59 24.14
N GLY A 133 3.34 -10.22 24.30
CA GLY A 133 2.19 -11.09 24.08
C GLY A 133 1.53 -10.96 22.71
N PHE A 134 2.05 -10.10 21.82
CA PHE A 134 1.51 -9.99 20.47
C PHE A 134 2.27 -10.90 19.51
N ASP A 135 1.53 -11.75 18.81
CA ASP A 135 2.04 -12.54 17.69
C ASP A 135 2.49 -11.57 16.57
N VAL A 136 3.76 -11.18 16.61
CA VAL A 136 4.51 -10.65 15.47
C VAL A 136 4.86 -11.86 14.60
N VAL A 137 4.66 -11.73 13.29
CA VAL A 137 4.96 -12.82 12.37
C VAL A 137 6.47 -13.00 12.33
N ASP A 138 6.92 -14.25 12.47
CA ASP A 138 8.34 -14.56 12.35
C ASP A 138 8.78 -14.37 10.90
N HIS A 139 9.48 -13.28 10.61
CA HIS A 139 10.04 -12.99 9.29
C HIS A 139 11.33 -13.78 9.01
N GLY A 140 11.76 -14.67 9.92
CA GLY A 140 13.06 -15.31 9.86
C GLY A 140 14.20 -14.29 9.98
N TYR A 141 15.44 -14.77 9.81
CA TYR A 141 16.61 -13.88 9.69
C TYR A 141 16.66 -13.29 8.27
N GLY A 142 15.74 -12.38 7.96
CA GLY A 142 15.73 -11.60 6.73
C GLY A 142 16.96 -10.69 6.63
N ARG A 143 17.44 -10.43 5.41
CA ARG A 143 18.59 -9.55 5.15
C ARG A 143 18.24 -8.11 5.53
N HIS A 144 18.57 -7.69 6.74
CA HIS A 144 18.44 -6.29 7.15
C HIS A 144 19.39 -5.38 6.35
N GLU A 145 18.80 -4.48 5.54
CA GLU A 145 19.30 -3.21 4.96
C GLU A 145 20.64 -3.17 4.19
N ASN A 146 21.49 -4.20 4.18
CA ASN A 146 22.88 -4.06 3.69
C ASN A 146 23.29 -5.04 2.59
N GLN A 147 22.37 -5.78 1.99
CA GLN A 147 22.66 -6.57 0.79
C GLN A 147 21.60 -6.31 -0.28
N ILE A 148 21.68 -5.11 -0.88
CA ILE A 148 21.32 -4.96 -2.29
C ILE A 148 22.03 -6.11 -3.00
N VAL A 149 21.26 -6.95 -3.69
CA VAL A 149 21.83 -8.01 -4.49
C VAL A 149 22.57 -7.33 -5.63
N SER A 150 23.86 -7.04 -5.45
CA SER A 150 24.76 -6.67 -6.55
C SER A 150 24.52 -7.66 -7.70
N GLN A 151 24.44 -7.21 -8.95
CA GLN A 151 24.12 -8.08 -10.09
C GLN A 151 24.99 -9.36 -10.15
N ASP A 152 26.23 -9.32 -9.67
CA ASP A 152 27.13 -10.48 -9.54
C ASP A 152 26.67 -11.56 -8.53
N ARG A 153 25.71 -11.23 -7.66
CA ARG A 153 25.08 -12.10 -6.66
C ARG A 153 23.59 -12.34 -6.93
N ALA A 154 23.00 -11.72 -7.95
CA ALA A 154 21.67 -12.08 -8.40
C ALA A 154 21.76 -13.54 -8.85
N CYS A 155 21.05 -14.44 -8.16
CA CYS A 155 20.96 -15.82 -8.58
C CYS A 155 20.46 -15.81 -10.03
N PRO A 156 21.26 -16.24 -11.02
CA PRO A 156 20.80 -16.27 -12.39
C PRO A 156 19.61 -17.23 -12.48
N GLY A 157 18.44 -16.74 -12.87
CA GLY A 157 17.35 -17.58 -13.36
C GLY A 157 16.31 -18.03 -12.34
N LEU A 158 15.92 -17.17 -11.38
CA LEU A 158 14.58 -17.35 -10.81
C LEU A 158 13.55 -16.99 -11.90
N PRO A 159 12.56 -17.86 -12.16
CA PRO A 159 11.51 -17.54 -13.12
C PRO A 159 10.65 -16.38 -12.59
N GLU A 160 10.32 -15.47 -13.49
CA GLU A 160 9.45 -14.33 -13.24
C GLU A 160 8.04 -14.81 -12.90
N HIS A 161 7.42 -14.20 -11.88
CA HIS A 161 6.02 -14.48 -11.56
C HIS A 161 5.12 -13.81 -12.59
N THR A 162 4.34 -14.58 -13.33
CA THR A 162 3.30 -14.06 -14.23
C THR A 162 1.94 -14.73 -13.97
N PRO A 163 0.82 -14.15 -14.45
CA PRO A 163 -0.47 -14.82 -14.36
C PRO A 163 -0.49 -16.21 -15.01
N GLU A 164 0.30 -16.44 -16.06
CA GLU A 164 0.41 -17.70 -16.79
C GLU A 164 1.39 -18.70 -16.15
N ASP A 165 2.40 -18.21 -15.43
CA ASP A 165 3.41 -19.01 -14.75
C ASP A 165 3.67 -18.46 -13.33
N PRO A 166 2.76 -18.74 -12.37
CA PRO A 166 2.83 -18.16 -11.04
C PRO A 166 3.89 -18.87 -10.18
N HIS A 167 4.78 -18.08 -9.57
CA HIS A 167 5.79 -18.53 -8.61
C HIS A 167 5.54 -17.91 -7.24
N TYR A 168 5.51 -18.70 -6.17
CA TYR A 168 5.27 -18.19 -4.81
C TYR A 168 6.49 -18.50 -3.95
N ASP A 169 7.00 -17.48 -3.27
CA ASP A 169 8.10 -17.62 -2.32
C ASP A 169 7.58 -17.87 -0.90
N ASP A 170 8.40 -18.54 -0.07
CA ASP A 170 8.04 -18.89 1.30
C ASP A 170 7.98 -17.66 2.22
N ASP A 171 8.70 -16.59 1.88
CA ASP A 171 8.79 -15.34 2.63
C ASP A 171 8.99 -14.10 1.74
N ILE A 172 8.87 -12.91 2.35
CA ILE A 172 9.04 -11.62 1.66
C ILE A 172 10.46 -11.46 1.10
N ALA A 173 11.49 -12.01 1.75
CA ALA A 173 12.86 -11.90 1.28
C ALA A 173 13.10 -12.70 -0.01
N GLY A 174 12.44 -13.84 -0.16
CA GLY A 174 12.39 -14.63 -1.39
C GLY A 174 11.72 -13.86 -2.53
N GLU A 175 10.55 -13.28 -2.27
CA GLU A 175 9.81 -12.44 -3.24
C GLU A 175 10.66 -11.26 -3.71
N ILE A 176 11.30 -10.54 -2.78
CA ILE A 176 12.22 -9.44 -3.09
C ILE A 176 13.37 -9.94 -3.97
N THR A 177 13.95 -11.09 -3.64
CA THR A 177 15.07 -11.66 -4.41
C THR A 177 14.63 -12.02 -5.83
N ARG A 178 13.44 -12.62 -6.00
CA ARG A 178 12.86 -12.91 -7.32
C ARG A 178 12.62 -11.63 -8.11
N MET A 179 11.97 -10.63 -7.52
CA MET A 179 11.66 -9.39 -8.21
C MET A 179 12.91 -8.60 -8.59
N GLN A 180 13.93 -8.55 -7.74
CA GLN A 180 15.22 -7.95 -8.09
C GLN A 180 15.93 -8.74 -9.20
N SER A 181 15.79 -10.06 -9.24
CA SER A 181 16.38 -10.89 -10.30
C SER A 181 15.80 -10.59 -11.69
N CYS A 182 14.53 -10.18 -11.78
CA CYS A 182 13.87 -9.80 -13.05
C CYS A 182 14.52 -8.58 -13.72
N TYR A 183 15.28 -7.76 -12.98
CA TYR A 183 15.99 -6.58 -13.48
C TYR A 183 17.46 -6.90 -13.87
N SER A 184 17.86 -8.17 -13.80
CA SER A 184 19.20 -8.60 -14.21
C SER A 184 19.36 -8.56 -15.73
N ASN A 185 20.54 -8.15 -16.19
CA ASN A 185 20.86 -8.12 -17.62
C ASN A 185 20.81 -9.52 -18.24
N LYS A 186 20.15 -9.63 -19.40
CA LYS A 186 20.31 -10.78 -20.30
C LYS A 186 21.63 -10.64 -21.10
N PRO A 187 22.14 -11.74 -21.69
CA PRO A 187 23.27 -11.65 -22.61
C PRO A 187 23.01 -10.62 -23.71
N ASP A 188 24.00 -9.77 -23.98
CA ASP A 188 23.95 -8.70 -24.98
C ASP A 188 22.96 -7.54 -24.68
N GLU A 189 22.50 -7.41 -23.44
CA GLU A 189 21.60 -6.35 -23.00
C GLU A 189 22.30 -5.34 -22.05
N THR A 190 22.02 -4.04 -22.23
CA THR A 190 22.43 -2.98 -21.29
C THR A 190 21.49 -2.90 -20.09
N ARG A 191 21.93 -2.34 -18.96
CA ARG A 191 21.09 -2.17 -17.75
C ARG A 191 19.85 -1.33 -17.99
N LEU A 192 19.98 -0.32 -18.84
CA LEU A 192 18.87 0.51 -19.29
C LEU A 192 17.84 -0.33 -20.06
N GLN A 193 18.28 -1.23 -20.95
CA GLN A 193 17.40 -2.13 -21.68
C GLN A 193 16.72 -3.14 -20.74
N ALA A 194 17.44 -3.70 -19.77
CA ALA A 194 16.87 -4.61 -18.77
C ALA A 194 15.77 -3.92 -17.93
N THR A 195 16.04 -2.70 -17.46
CA THR A 195 15.02 -1.89 -16.75
C THR A 195 13.83 -1.58 -17.66
N ASN A 196 14.09 -1.19 -18.91
CA ASN A 196 13.04 -0.87 -19.88
C ASN A 196 12.23 -2.10 -20.32
N GLN A 197 12.79 -3.31 -20.26
CA GLN A 197 12.04 -4.55 -20.47
C GLN A 197 10.96 -4.71 -19.41
N GLN A 198 11.31 -4.48 -18.15
CA GLN A 198 10.36 -4.54 -17.03
C GLN A 198 9.28 -3.47 -17.17
N LEU A 199 9.65 -2.21 -17.43
CA LEU A 199 8.69 -1.11 -17.65
C LEU A 199 7.77 -1.28 -18.87
N ASN A 200 8.07 -2.23 -19.76
CA ASN A 200 7.25 -2.53 -20.93
C ASN A 200 6.29 -3.69 -20.72
N LEU A 201 6.29 -4.36 -19.56
CA LEU A 201 5.41 -5.51 -19.29
C LEU A 201 3.93 -5.15 -19.45
N ALA A 202 3.52 -4.00 -18.90
CA ALA A 202 2.14 -3.52 -18.95
C ALA A 202 1.78 -2.76 -20.26
N VAL A 203 2.73 -2.56 -21.17
CA VAL A 203 2.56 -1.68 -22.33
C VAL A 203 2.18 -2.46 -23.59
N LEU A 204 1.10 -2.07 -24.27
CA LEU A 204 0.62 -2.71 -25.51
C LEU A 204 1.65 -2.74 -26.65
N HIS A 205 2.50 -1.71 -26.71
CA HIS A 205 3.54 -1.55 -27.73
C HIS A 205 4.83 -1.15 -27.04
N SER A 206 5.83 -2.03 -27.07
CA SER A 206 7.10 -1.79 -26.40
C SER A 206 7.75 -0.50 -26.88
N ILE A 207 8.16 0.32 -25.92
CA ILE A 207 8.82 1.61 -26.14
C ILE A 207 10.33 1.39 -25.99
N GLN A 208 11.10 1.96 -26.91
CA GLN A 208 12.57 1.92 -26.82
C GLN A 208 13.05 2.78 -25.65
N PRO A 209 14.10 2.36 -24.93
CA PRO A 209 14.62 3.14 -23.83
C PRO A 209 15.17 4.48 -24.34
N THR A 210 14.87 5.57 -23.62
CA THR A 210 15.35 6.92 -23.94
C THR A 210 16.20 7.54 -22.83
N GLY A 211 16.36 6.84 -21.71
CA GLY A 211 17.17 7.29 -20.58
C GLY A 211 18.68 7.27 -20.85
N PRO A 212 19.49 7.85 -19.95
CA PRO A 212 20.94 7.71 -20.01
C PRO A 212 21.36 6.25 -19.79
N ASN A 213 22.58 5.91 -20.19
CA ASN A 213 23.17 4.64 -19.80
C ASN A 213 23.25 4.54 -18.27
N ILE A 214 22.96 3.35 -17.75
CA ILE A 214 23.06 3.04 -16.33
C ILE A 214 24.39 2.33 -16.10
N GLU A 215 25.24 2.91 -15.26
CA GLU A 215 26.56 2.37 -14.91
C GLU A 215 26.45 1.22 -13.90
N ASP A 216 27.54 0.46 -13.73
CA ASP A 216 27.66 -0.59 -12.71
C ASP A 216 27.45 0.00 -11.31
N GLY A 217 26.54 -0.59 -10.52
CA GLY A 217 26.21 -0.15 -9.17
C GLY A 217 25.11 0.92 -9.08
N GLU A 218 24.63 1.43 -10.22
CA GLU A 218 23.49 2.37 -10.29
C GLU A 218 22.22 1.70 -10.82
N GLU A 219 22.13 0.37 -10.73
CA GLU A 219 21.01 -0.39 -11.26
C GLU A 219 19.70 -0.10 -10.54
N MET A 220 18.60 -0.14 -11.30
CA MET A 220 17.27 -0.16 -10.72
C MET A 220 17.13 -1.41 -9.83
N THR A 221 16.92 -1.18 -8.54
CA THR A 221 16.71 -2.24 -7.54
C THR A 221 15.31 -2.08 -6.97
N PRO A 222 14.31 -2.82 -7.47
CA PRO A 222 12.96 -2.77 -6.93
C PRO A 222 12.90 -3.40 -5.54
N TYR A 223 11.83 -3.07 -4.81
CA TYR A 223 11.48 -3.62 -3.50
C TYR A 223 12.61 -3.51 -2.47
N ILE A 224 12.80 -2.28 -2.00
CA ILE A 224 13.74 -1.98 -0.91
C ILE A 224 12.99 -2.14 0.41
N GLU A 225 13.31 -3.20 1.14
CA GLU A 225 12.76 -3.42 2.48
C GLU A 225 13.53 -2.63 3.53
N THR A 226 12.79 -1.90 4.36
CA THR A 226 13.29 -1.28 5.59
C THR A 226 12.42 -1.72 6.75
N SER A 227 13.00 -1.85 7.93
CA SER A 227 12.27 -2.29 9.13
C SER A 227 12.75 -1.55 10.37
N THR A 228 11.86 -1.45 11.35
CA THR A 228 12.16 -0.82 12.64
C THR A 228 12.62 -1.89 13.62
N ALA A 229 13.78 -1.69 14.25
CA ALA A 229 14.31 -2.64 15.24
C ALA A 229 13.47 -2.72 16.53
N ASP A 230 12.72 -1.67 16.85
CA ASP A 230 11.85 -1.57 18.01
C ASP A 230 10.43 -1.17 17.56
N PRO A 231 9.38 -1.57 18.30
CA PRO A 231 8.02 -1.10 18.05
C PRO A 231 7.92 0.42 18.06
N VAL A 232 7.22 0.98 17.06
CA VAL A 232 7.00 2.42 16.92
C VAL A 232 5.57 2.76 17.35
N PRO A 233 5.36 3.79 18.21
CA PRO A 233 4.02 4.28 18.49
C PRO A 233 3.37 4.85 17.24
N ILE A 234 2.21 4.31 16.87
CA ILE A 234 1.44 4.76 15.69
C ILE A 234 0.09 5.28 16.15
N ALA A 235 -0.28 6.47 15.66
CA ALA A 235 -1.62 7.02 15.80
C ALA A 235 -2.33 6.97 14.44
N LEU A 236 -3.43 6.24 14.38
CA LEU A 236 -4.25 6.17 13.18
C LEU A 236 -5.28 7.30 13.21
N VAL A 237 -5.23 8.18 12.20
CA VAL A 237 -6.14 9.33 12.07
C VAL A 237 -7.11 9.11 10.91
N CYS A 238 -8.39 9.07 11.22
CA CYS A 238 -9.43 8.66 10.28
C CYS A 238 -10.56 9.68 10.20
N ARG A 239 -11.36 9.59 9.15
CA ARG A 239 -12.63 10.29 9.03
C ARG A 239 -13.65 9.41 8.31
N PRO A 240 -14.95 9.61 8.55
CA PRO A 240 -15.99 9.03 7.71
C PRO A 240 -15.82 9.48 6.24
N PRO A 241 -16.28 8.66 5.27
CA PRO A 241 -16.34 9.06 3.87
C PRO A 241 -17.08 10.39 3.70
N TYR A 242 -16.48 11.32 2.96
CA TYR A 242 -17.09 12.61 2.65
C TYR A 242 -16.76 12.98 1.21
N GLY A 243 -17.81 13.06 0.38
CA GLY A 243 -17.71 13.42 -1.03
C GLY A 243 -18.71 14.46 -1.54
N PRO A 244 -19.39 15.30 -0.73
CA PRO A 244 -19.89 16.56 -1.27
C PRO A 244 -18.76 17.36 -1.94
N ILE A 245 -19.04 17.96 -3.10
CA ILE A 245 -18.10 18.80 -3.85
C ILE A 245 -18.01 20.19 -3.20
N ASN A 246 -17.26 20.32 -2.13
CA ASN A 246 -16.96 21.60 -1.50
C ASN A 246 -15.74 21.47 -0.57
N SER A 247 -15.30 22.60 -0.05
CA SER A 247 -14.19 22.72 0.90
C SER A 247 -14.63 22.77 2.37
N LYS A 248 -15.86 22.34 2.71
CA LYS A 248 -16.38 22.41 4.09
C LYS A 248 -15.77 21.34 5.00
N SER A 249 -15.09 20.35 4.44
CA SER A 249 -14.41 19.27 5.18
C SER A 249 -12.89 19.38 5.12
N LEU A 250 -12.34 20.60 5.15
CA LEU A 250 -10.90 20.83 5.21
C LEU A 250 -10.32 20.64 6.62
N HIS A 251 -11.13 20.84 7.67
CA HIS A 251 -10.73 20.60 9.06
C HIS A 251 -11.07 19.17 9.45
N VAL A 252 -10.14 18.26 9.20
CA VAL A 252 -10.29 16.82 9.50
C VAL A 252 -9.06 16.32 10.26
N PRO A 253 -9.19 15.25 11.07
CA PRO A 253 -8.08 14.71 11.87
C PRO A 253 -6.82 14.43 11.06
N GLN A 254 -6.98 13.91 9.83
CA GLN A 254 -5.86 13.64 8.92
C GLN A 254 -5.07 14.90 8.55
N ASN A 255 -5.76 15.97 8.15
CA ASN A 255 -5.12 17.23 7.77
C ASN A 255 -4.42 17.86 8.97
N GLU A 256 -5.06 17.86 10.15
CA GLU A 256 -4.43 18.42 11.34
C GLU A 256 -3.27 17.59 11.85
N ALA A 257 -3.27 16.27 11.67
CA ALA A 257 -2.10 15.46 11.98
C ALA A 257 -0.88 15.90 11.17
N TRP A 258 -1.03 16.05 9.84
CA TRP A 258 0.02 16.54 8.96
C TRP A 258 0.50 17.95 9.35
N LEU A 259 -0.42 18.89 9.55
CA LEU A 259 -0.08 20.25 9.96
C LEU A 259 0.59 20.28 11.34
N SER A 260 0.17 19.42 12.27
CA SER A 260 0.78 19.30 13.59
C SER A 260 2.22 18.80 13.52
N LEU A 261 2.50 17.79 12.70
CA LEU A 261 3.87 17.29 12.47
C LEU A 261 4.78 18.42 12.00
N ILE A 262 4.32 19.21 11.03
CA ILE A 262 5.10 20.33 10.45
C ILE A 262 5.29 21.46 11.46
N ARG A 263 4.27 21.79 12.26
CA ARG A 263 4.38 22.81 13.32
C ARG A 263 5.39 22.41 14.40
N ASN A 264 5.54 21.11 14.67
CA ASN A 264 6.41 20.59 15.73
C ASN A 264 7.80 20.14 15.24
N ALA A 265 8.01 20.07 13.92
CA ALA A 265 9.32 19.75 13.36
C ALA A 265 10.40 20.73 13.85
N LYS A 266 11.56 20.19 14.24
CA LYS A 266 12.67 20.94 14.86
C LYS A 266 13.93 21.04 14.01
N ARG A 267 14.14 20.10 13.08
CA ARG A 267 15.39 19.99 12.31
C ARG A 267 15.11 19.88 10.83
N ASP A 268 14.39 18.84 10.43
CA ASP A 268 14.12 18.53 9.02
C ASP A 268 12.68 18.06 8.80
N ILE A 269 12.17 18.29 7.59
CA ILE A 269 10.94 17.76 7.04
C ILE A 269 11.28 17.20 5.66
N PHE A 270 11.01 15.92 5.46
CA PHE A 270 11.11 15.25 4.17
C PHE A 270 9.72 14.91 3.65
N ILE A 271 9.42 15.27 2.41
CA ILE A 271 8.16 14.97 1.73
C ILE A 271 8.47 14.32 0.39
N GLN A 272 7.89 13.16 0.14
CA GLN A 272 7.90 12.53 -1.18
C GLN A 272 6.46 12.42 -1.64
N THR A 273 6.08 13.17 -2.67
CA THR A 273 4.68 13.21 -3.11
C THR A 273 4.56 13.60 -4.58
N PRO A 274 3.64 12.98 -5.35
CA PRO A 274 3.43 13.38 -6.75
C PRO A 274 2.88 14.81 -6.88
N ASP A 275 2.26 15.36 -5.83
CA ASP A 275 1.67 16.70 -5.86
C ASP A 275 1.71 17.39 -4.49
N LEU A 276 2.34 18.55 -4.43
CA LEU A 276 2.46 19.39 -3.23
C LEU A 276 1.80 20.76 -3.46
N ASN A 277 0.46 20.80 -3.49
CA ASN A 277 -0.30 22.03 -3.80
C ASN A 277 -1.32 22.45 -2.73
N ALA A 278 -1.41 21.77 -1.60
CA ALA A 278 -2.36 22.11 -0.55
C ALA A 278 -2.02 23.46 0.12
N ALA A 279 -2.85 24.48 -0.07
CA ALA A 279 -2.57 25.83 0.44
C ALA A 279 -2.27 25.90 1.97
N PRO A 280 -2.99 25.18 2.86
CA PRO A 280 -2.66 25.17 4.29
C PRO A 280 -1.29 24.54 4.58
N LEU A 281 -0.90 23.53 3.80
CA LEU A 281 0.38 22.85 3.92
C LEU A 281 1.53 23.78 3.53
N MET A 282 1.39 24.52 2.43
CA MET A 282 2.40 25.49 1.97
C MET A 282 2.68 26.59 3.01
N ALA A 283 1.63 27.09 3.67
CA ALA A 283 1.80 28.06 4.76
C ALA A 283 2.56 27.47 5.95
N ALA A 284 2.23 26.24 6.35
CA ALA A 284 2.90 25.56 7.46
C ALA A 284 4.38 25.27 7.16
N LEU A 285 4.71 24.88 5.94
CA LEU A 285 6.09 24.66 5.49
C LEU A 285 6.88 25.97 5.46
N ALA A 286 6.29 27.06 4.96
CA ALA A 286 6.92 28.39 4.99
C ALA A 286 7.23 28.83 6.43
N ASP A 287 6.35 28.55 7.39
CA ASP A 287 6.60 28.83 8.80
C ASP A 287 7.66 27.90 9.41
N ALA A 288 7.78 26.65 8.96
CA ALA A 288 8.87 25.76 9.36
C ALA A 288 10.23 26.29 8.88
N LEU A 289 10.33 26.72 7.61
CA LEU A 289 11.52 27.34 7.05
C LEU A 289 11.95 28.59 7.82
N LYS A 290 11.00 29.46 8.22
CA LYS A 290 11.29 30.65 9.05
C LYS A 290 11.85 30.29 10.43
N ARG A 291 11.54 29.11 10.96
CA ARG A 291 12.10 28.59 12.22
C ARG A 291 13.49 27.96 12.04
N GLY A 292 14.01 27.89 10.81
CA GLY A 292 15.28 27.25 10.49
C GLY A 292 15.20 25.73 10.31
N VAL A 293 14.01 25.18 10.07
CA VAL A 293 13.80 23.76 9.74
C VAL A 293 14.12 23.56 8.26
N GLU A 294 14.93 22.56 7.94
CA GLU A 294 15.22 22.15 6.56
C GLU A 294 14.00 21.44 5.96
N VAL A 295 13.64 21.78 4.72
CA VAL A 295 12.52 21.14 4.02
C VAL A 295 13.04 20.60 2.68
N THR A 296 12.93 19.29 2.52
CA THR A 296 13.25 18.58 1.28
C THR A 296 11.98 17.98 0.72
N TYR A 297 11.71 18.22 -0.56
CA TYR A 297 10.58 17.60 -1.25
C TYR A 297 10.98 17.03 -2.61
N TYR A 298 10.39 15.89 -2.96
CA TYR A 298 10.52 15.20 -4.24
C TYR A 298 9.14 14.97 -4.85
#